data_AF-A0A501W9I0-F1
#
_entry.id   AF-A0A501W9I0-F1
#
_cell.length_a   1.000
_cell.length_b   1.000
_cell.length_c   1.000
_cell.angle_alpha   90.00
_cell.angle_beta   90.00
_cell.angle_gamma   90.00
#
_symmetry.space_group_name_H-M   'P 1'
#
loop_
_entity.id
_entity.type
_entity.pdbx_description
1 polymer ?
#
loop_
_entity_poly.entity_id
_entity_poly.type
_entity_poly.pdbx_seq_one_letter_code
_entity_poly.pdbx_strand_id
1 'polypeptide(L)'
;MKSISYPNPDHLLEVSLEQLHTESNNWLSEIALWRVELNFFQRLLDSIVGQHPGGQAKQRISHFENLLYYFRGELLDQLEHDVREHEQYLAYQLDMRAPFNEQVYRQVHKKYERQVKAFEQDFKEYKKDLYRFAGRLL
;
A
#
# COMPACT_ATOMS: atom_id res chain seq x y z
N MET A 1 -23.14 -34.12 -18.43
CA MET A 1 -24.12 -33.11 -17.96
C MET A 1 -23.37 -31.82 -17.72
N LYS A 2 -23.64 -30.75 -18.50
CA LYS A 2 -23.09 -29.41 -18.24
C LYS A 2 -23.99 -28.77 -17.19
N SER A 3 -23.50 -28.47 -16.00
CA SER A 3 -24.25 -27.63 -15.07
C SER A 3 -24.22 -26.20 -15.61
N ILE A 4 -25.40 -25.67 -15.89
CA ILE A 4 -25.57 -24.25 -16.17
C ILE A 4 -25.64 -23.61 -14.79
N SER A 5 -24.56 -22.97 -14.37
CA SER A 5 -24.60 -22.07 -13.21
C SER A 5 -25.44 -20.86 -13.61
N TYR A 6 -26.59 -20.68 -12.97
CA TYR A 6 -27.41 -19.49 -13.15
C TYR A 6 -26.68 -18.29 -12.51
N PRO A 7 -26.62 -17.13 -13.18
CA PRO A 7 -26.05 -15.93 -12.57
C PRO A 7 -26.91 -15.54 -11.36
N ASN A 8 -26.30 -15.53 -10.18
CA ASN A 8 -26.95 -15.05 -8.96
C ASN A 8 -27.15 -13.53 -9.11
N PRO A 9 -28.39 -13.00 -8.99
CA PRO A 9 -28.70 -11.59 -9.20
C PRO A 9 -27.90 -10.63 -8.30
N ASP A 10 -27.37 -11.10 -7.16
CA ASP A 10 -26.46 -10.30 -6.33
C ASP A 10 -25.15 -9.93 -7.07
N HIS A 11 -24.68 -10.75 -8.02
CA HIS A 11 -23.47 -10.48 -8.80
C HIS A 11 -23.65 -9.39 -9.87
N LEU A 12 -24.90 -9.02 -10.21
CA LEU A 12 -25.17 -7.96 -11.19
C LEU A 12 -24.94 -6.55 -10.62
N LEU A 13 -24.81 -6.42 -9.30
CA LEU A 13 -24.55 -5.16 -8.60
C LEU A 13 -23.10 -5.07 -8.07
N GLU A 14 -22.29 -6.12 -8.23
CA GLU A 14 -20.90 -6.12 -7.78
C GLU A 14 -19.98 -5.43 -8.80
N VAL A 15 -18.98 -4.70 -8.28
CA VAL A 15 -17.89 -4.06 -9.04
C VAL A 15 -17.26 -5.08 -9.99
N SER A 16 -17.00 -4.74 -11.25
CA SER A 16 -16.47 -5.72 -12.22
C SER A 16 -15.04 -6.15 -11.88
N LEU A 17 -14.61 -7.33 -12.34
CA LEU A 17 -13.21 -7.76 -12.19
C LEU A 17 -12.21 -6.79 -12.83
N GLU A 18 -12.60 -6.12 -13.91
CA GLU A 18 -11.80 -5.07 -14.56
C GLU A 18 -11.63 -3.84 -13.66
N GLN A 19 -12.69 -3.46 -12.93
CA GLN A 19 -12.62 -2.37 -11.95
C GLN A 19 -11.72 -2.76 -10.77
N LEU A 20 -11.80 -4.00 -10.27
CA LEU A 20 -10.90 -4.49 -9.22
C LEU A 20 -9.44 -4.54 -9.69
N HIS A 21 -9.18 -5.00 -10.92
CA HIS A 21 -7.86 -4.95 -11.54
C HIS A 21 -7.32 -3.51 -11.62
N THR A 22 -8.15 -2.58 -12.06
CA THR A 22 -7.79 -1.16 -12.13
C THR A 22 -7.45 -0.62 -10.74
N GLU A 23 -8.24 -0.98 -9.73
CA GLU A 23 -8.01 -0.59 -8.35
C GLU A 23 -6.68 -1.14 -7.80
N SER A 24 -6.37 -2.42 -8.03
CA SER A 24 -5.08 -3.00 -7.61
C SER A 24 -3.88 -2.37 -8.32
N ASN A 25 -3.99 -2.01 -9.60
CA ASN A 25 -2.93 -1.25 -10.28
C ASN A 25 -2.75 0.17 -9.71
N ASN A 26 -3.85 0.81 -9.29
CA ASN A 26 -3.77 2.09 -8.61
C ASN A 26 -3.02 1.94 -7.28
N TRP A 27 -3.31 0.90 -6.49
CA TRP A 27 -2.57 0.63 -5.25
C TRP A 27 -1.08 0.40 -5.50
N LEU A 28 -0.69 -0.35 -6.54
CA LEU A 28 0.72 -0.53 -6.90
C LEU A 28 1.39 0.80 -7.26
N SER A 29 0.66 1.70 -7.93
CA SER A 29 1.15 3.04 -8.26
C SER A 29 1.30 3.93 -7.02
N GLU A 30 0.35 3.86 -6.08
CA GLU A 30 0.42 4.54 -4.79
C GLU A 30 1.59 4.03 -3.95
N ILE A 31 1.81 2.72 -3.89
CA ILE A 31 2.96 2.11 -3.21
C ILE A 31 4.28 2.62 -3.80
N ALA A 32 4.39 2.68 -5.12
CA ALA A 32 5.57 3.26 -5.78
C ALA A 32 5.77 4.73 -5.41
N LEU A 33 4.70 5.52 -5.34
CA LEU A 33 4.75 6.92 -4.90
C LEU A 33 5.23 7.04 -3.45
N TRP A 34 4.69 6.23 -2.54
CA TRP A 34 5.10 6.21 -1.12
C TRP A 34 6.57 5.87 -0.96
N ARG A 35 7.13 4.96 -1.77
CA ARG A 35 8.58 4.70 -1.79
C ARG A 35 9.40 5.93 -2.16
N VAL A 36 8.97 6.68 -3.16
CA VAL A 36 9.62 7.94 -3.56
C VAL A 36 9.56 8.97 -2.43
N GLU A 37 8.40 9.11 -1.79
CA GLU A 37 8.21 10.02 -0.66
C GLU A 37 9.06 9.63 0.56
N LEU A 38 9.15 8.34 0.90
CA LEU A 38 10.03 7.86 1.97
C LEU A 38 11.49 8.20 1.69
N ASN A 39 11.94 8.09 0.43
CA ASN A 39 13.28 8.51 0.00
C ASN A 39 13.52 10.01 0.20
N PHE A 40 12.53 10.83 -0.13
CA PHE A 40 12.57 12.25 0.14
C PHE A 40 12.64 12.55 1.64
N PHE A 41 11.86 11.86 2.47
CA PHE A 41 11.86 12.06 3.93
C PHE A 41 13.18 11.70 4.59
N GLN A 42 13.86 10.65 4.14
CA GLN A 42 15.20 10.35 4.62
C GLN A 42 16.17 11.51 4.35
N ARG A 43 16.19 12.03 3.11
CA ARG A 43 17.04 13.17 2.76
C ARG A 43 16.71 14.42 3.57
N LEU A 44 15.42 14.65 3.86
CA LEU A 44 14.98 15.73 4.73
C LEU A 44 15.55 15.58 6.14
N LEU A 45 15.44 14.39 6.74
CA LEU A 45 16.02 14.10 8.06
C LEU A 45 17.55 14.28 8.06
N ASP A 46 18.25 13.75 7.05
CA ASP A 46 19.71 13.88 6.92
C ASP A 46 20.14 15.36 6.91
N SER A 47 19.38 16.23 6.21
CA SER A 47 19.63 17.68 6.17
C SER A 47 19.42 18.38 7.51
N ILE A 48 18.48 17.90 8.33
CA ILE A 48 18.21 18.45 9.65
C ILE A 48 19.32 18.02 10.62
N VAL A 49 19.78 16.76 10.54
CA VAL A 49 20.91 16.25 11.35
C VAL A 49 22.16 17.09 11.14
N GLY A 50 22.48 17.41 9.88
CA GLY A 50 23.65 18.24 9.54
C GLY A 50 23.61 19.64 10.15
N GLN A 51 22.42 20.20 10.37
CA GLN A 51 22.22 21.55 10.93
C GLN A 51 22.09 21.55 12.46
N HIS A 52 21.61 20.46 13.06
CA HIS A 52 21.27 20.38 14.49
C HIS A 52 21.81 19.09 15.16
N PRO A 53 23.13 18.97 15.37
CA PRO A 53 23.77 17.70 15.76
C PRO A 53 23.58 17.24 17.22
N GLY A 54 22.82 17.97 18.08
CA GLY A 54 22.75 17.68 19.52
C GLY A 54 21.38 17.84 20.18
N GLY A 55 21.21 17.23 21.36
CA GLY A 55 20.07 17.44 22.26
C GLY A 55 18.79 16.67 21.90
N GLN A 56 17.63 17.24 22.27
CA GLN A 56 16.29 16.64 22.09
C GLN A 56 15.94 16.39 20.62
N ALA A 57 16.52 17.16 19.68
CA ALA A 57 16.33 16.97 18.25
C ALA A 57 16.81 15.58 17.79
N LYS A 58 17.91 15.08 18.35
CA LYS A 58 18.50 13.79 17.97
C LYS A 58 17.59 12.59 18.30
N GLN A 59 16.95 12.61 19.47
CA GLN A 59 15.99 11.56 19.85
C GLN A 59 14.79 11.54 18.90
N ARG A 60 14.29 12.72 18.52
CA ARG A 60 13.14 12.85 17.64
C ARG A 60 13.45 12.45 16.21
N ILE A 61 14.65 12.78 15.72
CA ILE A 61 15.17 12.29 14.43
C ILE A 61 15.23 10.76 14.42
N SER A 62 15.84 10.15 15.44
CA SER A 62 15.95 8.70 15.53
C SER A 62 14.58 8.01 15.54
N HIS A 63 13.58 8.61 16.19
CA HIS A 63 12.21 8.12 16.11
C HIS A 63 11.65 8.12 14.67
N PHE A 64 11.82 9.20 13.92
CA PHE A 64 11.38 9.26 12.52
C PHE A 64 12.16 8.29 11.62
N GLU A 65 13.46 8.12 11.84
CA GLU A 65 14.28 7.15 11.10
C GLU A 65 13.78 5.72 11.32
N ASN A 66 13.51 5.32 12.56
CA ASN A 66 12.97 3.99 12.87
C ASN A 66 11.64 3.72 12.15
N LEU A 67 10.75 4.72 12.10
CA LEU A 67 9.50 4.62 11.36
C LEU A 67 9.72 4.52 9.84
N LEU A 68 10.69 5.26 9.27
CA LEU A 68 11.06 5.11 7.86
C LEU A 68 11.54 3.70 7.54
N TYR A 69 12.40 3.12 8.39
CA TYR A 69 12.88 1.76 8.21
C TYR A 69 11.74 0.75 8.25
N TYR A 70 10.82 0.88 9.21
CA TYR A 70 9.63 0.05 9.32
C TYR A 70 8.76 0.10 8.07
N PHE A 71 8.45 1.30 7.56
CA PHE A 71 7.64 1.44 6.35
C PHE A 71 8.30 0.85 5.10
N ARG A 72 9.61 1.09 4.93
CA ARG A 72 10.33 0.63 3.73
C ARG A 72 10.56 -0.87 3.70
N GLY A 73 11.07 -1.42 4.80
CA GLY A 73 11.64 -2.77 4.79
C GLY A 73 10.60 -3.88 4.93
N GLU A 74 9.60 -3.68 5.79
CA GLU A 74 8.63 -4.74 6.09
C GLU A 74 7.29 -4.48 5.44
N LEU A 75 6.76 -3.26 5.59
CA LEU A 75 5.36 -3.04 5.25
C LEU A 75 5.11 -2.84 3.74
N LEU A 76 5.85 -1.94 3.09
CA LEU A 76 5.64 -1.67 1.67
C LEU A 76 6.11 -2.82 0.78
N ASP A 77 7.23 -3.46 1.12
CA ASP A 77 7.73 -4.63 0.39
C ASP A 77 6.70 -5.77 0.41
N GLN A 78 6.15 -6.09 1.59
CA GLN A 78 5.14 -7.14 1.71
C GLN A 78 3.83 -6.75 1.02
N LEU A 79 3.35 -5.52 1.21
CA LEU A 79 2.09 -5.07 0.61
C LEU A 79 2.17 -5.07 -0.93
N GLU A 80 3.29 -4.62 -1.49
CA GLU A 80 3.52 -4.65 -2.93
C GLU A 80 3.56 -6.07 -3.47
N HIS A 81 4.28 -6.97 -2.79
CA HIS A 81 4.37 -8.38 -3.17
C HIS A 81 2.98 -9.03 -3.17
N ASP A 82 2.24 -8.86 -2.07
CA ASP A 82 0.90 -9.41 -1.90
C ASP A 82 -0.08 -8.94 -3.00
N VAL A 83 -0.09 -7.64 -3.32
CA VAL A 83 -0.95 -7.09 -4.37
C VAL A 83 -0.52 -7.59 -5.76
N ARG A 84 0.79 -7.73 -6.02
CA ARG A 84 1.27 -8.31 -7.29
C ARG A 84 0.87 -9.78 -7.44
N GLU A 85 0.98 -10.58 -6.39
CA GLU A 85 0.56 -11.99 -6.42
C GLU A 85 -0.95 -12.11 -6.66
N HIS A 86 -1.74 -11.23 -6.04
CA HIS A 86 -3.19 -11.15 -6.24
C HIS A 86 -3.56 -10.89 -7.70
N GLU A 87 -2.88 -9.95 -8.36
CA GLU A 87 -3.11 -9.62 -9.77
C GLU A 87 -2.59 -10.71 -10.73
N GLN A 88 -1.45 -11.32 -10.42
CA GLN A 88 -0.95 -12.48 -11.16
C GLN A 88 -1.93 -13.66 -11.09
N TYR A 89 -2.53 -13.88 -9.93
CA TYR A 89 -3.57 -14.88 -9.76
C TYR A 89 -4.78 -14.57 -10.66
N LEU A 90 -5.27 -13.33 -10.69
CA LEU A 90 -6.38 -12.94 -11.57
C LEU A 90 -6.03 -13.21 -13.05
N ALA A 91 -4.86 -12.75 -13.50
CA ALA A 91 -4.40 -12.93 -14.87
C ALA A 91 -4.36 -14.42 -15.26
N TYR A 92 -3.79 -15.26 -14.40
CA TYR A 92 -3.73 -16.71 -14.62
C TYR A 92 -5.12 -17.34 -14.76
N GLN A 93 -6.08 -16.97 -13.93
CA GLN A 93 -7.45 -17.53 -14.02
C GLN A 93 -8.15 -17.10 -15.32
N LEU A 94 -7.98 -15.85 -15.74
CA LEU A 94 -8.55 -15.34 -16.98
C LEU A 94 -7.95 -16.02 -18.22
N ASP A 95 -6.62 -16.26 -18.21
CA ASP A 95 -5.91 -16.91 -19.31
C ASP A 95 -6.27 -18.40 -19.45
N MET A 96 -6.31 -19.12 -18.32
CA MET A 96 -6.62 -20.56 -18.32
C MET A 96 -8.08 -20.86 -18.65
N ARG A 97 -8.97 -19.86 -18.64
CA ARG A 97 -10.44 -20.00 -18.77
C ARG A 97 -11.00 -21.08 -17.83
N ALA A 98 -10.31 -21.30 -16.72
CA ALA A 98 -10.70 -22.29 -15.73
C ALA A 98 -11.85 -21.71 -14.89
N PRO A 99 -12.82 -22.54 -14.45
CA PRO A 99 -13.78 -22.09 -13.47
C PRO A 99 -13.04 -21.75 -12.17
N PHE A 100 -13.02 -20.46 -11.82
CA PHE A 100 -12.42 -19.97 -10.58
C PHE A 100 -13.47 -19.33 -9.68
N ASN A 101 -13.22 -19.39 -8.37
CA ASN A 101 -14.14 -18.83 -7.39
C ASN A 101 -13.93 -17.32 -7.27
N GLU A 102 -14.71 -16.55 -8.02
CA GLU A 102 -14.68 -15.09 -8.02
C GLU A 102 -14.97 -14.49 -6.64
N GLN A 103 -15.83 -15.12 -5.85
CA GLN A 103 -16.16 -14.62 -4.51
C GLN A 103 -14.94 -14.70 -3.57
N VAL A 104 -14.13 -15.76 -3.67
CA VAL A 104 -12.87 -15.87 -2.91
C VAL A 104 -11.89 -14.79 -3.34
N TYR A 105 -11.75 -14.55 -4.65
CA TYR A 105 -10.92 -13.46 -5.17
C TYR A 105 -11.35 -12.10 -4.59
N ARG A 106 -12.65 -11.80 -4.61
CA ARG A 106 -13.22 -10.56 -4.06
C ARG A 106 -12.97 -10.40 -2.55
N GLN A 107 -13.03 -11.49 -1.78
CA GLN A 107 -12.73 -11.46 -0.34
C GLN A 107 -11.27 -11.12 -0.07
N VAL A 108 -10.35 -11.69 -0.84
CA VAL A 108 -8.91 -11.41 -0.77
C VAL A 108 -8.64 -9.97 -1.21
N HIS A 109 -9.26 -9.51 -2.30
CA HIS A 109 -9.13 -8.12 -2.75
C HIS A 109 -9.57 -7.12 -1.67
N LYS A 110 -10.71 -7.34 -1.00
CA LYS A 110 -11.16 -6.53 0.14
C LYS A 110 -10.18 -6.55 1.33
N LYS A 111 -9.43 -7.63 1.51
CA LYS A 111 -8.37 -7.69 2.54
C LYS A 111 -7.25 -6.72 2.18
N TYR A 112 -6.78 -6.72 0.94
CA TYR A 112 -5.74 -5.81 0.47
C TYR A 112 -6.19 -4.35 0.49
N GLU A 113 -7.42 -4.06 0.09
CA GLU A 113 -8.01 -2.72 0.21
C GLU A 113 -7.89 -2.17 1.65
N ARG A 114 -8.21 -2.99 2.66
CA ARG A 114 -8.09 -2.58 4.07
C ARG A 114 -6.63 -2.34 4.48
N GLN A 115 -5.70 -3.17 3.99
CA GLN A 115 -4.28 -3.01 4.31
C GLN A 115 -3.70 -1.75 3.66
N VAL A 116 -4.03 -1.48 2.39
CA VAL A 116 -3.62 -0.26 1.68
C VAL A 116 -4.16 0.98 2.39
N LYS A 117 -5.45 1.00 2.77
CA LYS A 117 -6.05 2.12 3.52
C LYS A 117 -5.45 2.32 4.90
N ALA A 118 -5.13 1.24 5.61
CA ALA A 118 -4.47 1.33 6.91
C ALA A 118 -3.07 1.95 6.78
N PHE A 119 -2.27 1.47 5.81
CA PHE A 119 -0.97 2.07 5.52
C PHE A 119 -1.09 3.54 5.14
N GLU A 120 -2.01 3.89 4.25
CA GLU A 120 -2.21 5.27 3.82
C GLU A 120 -2.48 6.21 5.00
N GLN A 121 -3.29 5.76 5.97
CA GLN A 121 -3.58 6.53 7.18
C GLN A 121 -2.32 6.71 8.05
N ASP A 122 -1.61 5.63 8.35
CA ASP A 122 -0.38 5.67 9.16
C ASP A 122 0.68 6.57 8.50
N PHE A 123 0.81 6.46 7.17
CA PHE A 123 1.74 7.23 6.38
C PHE A 123 1.39 8.73 6.35
N LYS A 124 0.10 9.08 6.27
CA LYS A 124 -0.38 10.48 6.37
C LYS A 124 -0.06 11.09 7.74
N GLU A 125 -0.26 10.33 8.81
CA GLU A 125 0.05 10.78 10.17
C GLU A 125 1.56 11.01 10.36
N TYR A 126 2.37 10.05 9.93
CA TYR A 126 3.83 10.17 9.90
C TYR A 126 4.28 11.43 9.13
N LYS A 127 3.78 11.62 7.91
CA LYS A 127 4.13 12.76 7.04
C LYS A 127 3.80 14.10 7.70
N LYS A 128 2.61 14.19 8.31
CA LYS A 128 2.17 15.39 9.02
C LYS A 128 3.08 15.72 10.20
N ASP A 129 3.44 14.74 11.00
CA ASP A 129 4.30 14.95 12.16
C ASP A 129 5.74 15.26 11.79
N LEU A 130 6.27 14.62 10.73
CA LEU A 130 7.58 14.93 10.18
C LEU A 130 7.66 16.39 9.70
N TYR A 131 6.68 16.85 8.92
CA TYR A 131 6.68 18.24 8.45
C TYR A 131 6.54 19.25 9.59
N ARG A 132 5.71 18.96 10.59
CA ARG A 132 5.60 19.81 11.78
C ARG A 132 6.92 19.87 12.55
N PHE A 133 7.67 18.77 12.60
CA PHE A 133 8.99 18.73 13.20
C PHE A 133 10.02 19.52 12.37
N ALA A 134 10.10 19.26 11.07
CA ALA A 134 11.02 19.93 10.15
C ALA A 134 10.80 21.45 10.12
N GLY A 135 9.56 21.91 10.05
CA GLY A 135 9.22 23.34 10.02
C GLY A 135 9.48 24.09 11.33
N ARG A 136 9.92 23.41 12.41
CA ARG A 136 10.42 24.07 13.64
C ARG A 136 11.94 24.22 13.64
N LEU A 137 12.64 23.55 12.73
CA LEU A 137 14.10 23.43 12.71
C LEU A 137 14.73 24.04 11.46
N LEU A 138 13.95 24.17 10.38
CA LEU A 138 14.24 24.95 9.18
C LEU A 138 13.66 26.37 9.32
#